data_AF-A0A9D0Z577-F1
#
_entry.id   AF-A0A9D0Z577-F1
#
_cell.length_a   1.000
_cell.length_b   1.000
_cell.length_c   1.000
_cell.angle_alpha   90.00
_cell.angle_beta   90.00
_cell.angle_gamma   90.00
#
_symmetry.space_group_name_H-M   'P 1'
#
loop_
_entity.id
_entity.type
_entity.pdbx_description
1 polymer ?
#
loop_
_entity_poly.entity_id
_entity_poly.type
_entity_poly.pdbx_seq_one_letter_code
_entity_poly.pdbx_strand_id
1 'polypeptide(L)'
;MEEKFRKAWERCRREAEALGVRIRPIEADALAQARRILSGHRPSDGFHQLEKLGRLDLSLEALAVSRRFTALFDDTQANHALELLMEAGYFG
;
A
#
# COMPACT_ATOMS: atom_id res chain seq x y z
N MET A 1 10.79 -4.18 12.86
CA MET A 1 9.40 -3.87 12.44
C MET A 1 9.34 -3.69 10.93
N GLU A 2 10.29 -2.95 10.36
CA GLU A 2 10.52 -2.77 8.93
C GLU A 2 10.65 -4.07 8.11
N GLU A 3 11.43 -5.06 8.56
CA GLU A 3 11.56 -6.34 7.85
C GLU A 3 10.22 -7.09 7.74
N LYS A 4 9.36 -6.97 8.76
CA LYS A 4 8.01 -7.55 8.73
C LYS A 4 7.11 -6.80 7.72
N PHE A 5 7.28 -5.48 7.60
CA PHE A 5 6.57 -4.67 6.61
C PHE A 5 7.01 -5.05 5.20
N ARG A 6 8.32 -5.13 4.93
CA ARG A 6 8.86 -5.56 3.64
C ARG A 6 8.31 -6.93 3.23
N LYS A 7 8.37 -7.93 4.11
CA LYS A 7 7.83 -9.27 3.85
C LYS A 7 6.33 -9.25 3.56
N ALA A 8 5.56 -8.43 4.27
CA ALA A 8 4.13 -8.27 4.02
C ALA A 8 3.86 -7.61 2.66
N TRP A 9 4.60 -6.56 2.33
CA TRP A 9 4.45 -5.86 1.06
C TRP A 9 4.88 -6.73 -0.13
N GLU A 10 5.97 -7.49 0.00
CA GLU A 10 6.40 -8.48 -1.01
C GLU A 10 5.32 -9.55 -1.24
N ARG A 11 4.67 -10.02 -0.17
CA ARG A 11 3.55 -10.96 -0.27
C ARG A 11 2.37 -10.33 -1.01
N CYS A 12 1.93 -9.13 -0.60
CA CYS A 12 0.84 -8.42 -1.27
C CYS A 12 1.14 -8.19 -2.75
N ARG A 13 2.38 -7.80 -3.09
CA ARG A 13 2.85 -7.66 -4.47
C ARG A 13 2.72 -8.96 -5.25
N ARG A 14 3.16 -10.10 -4.69
CA ARG A 14 3.05 -11.41 -5.37
C ARG A 14 1.60 -11.82 -5.59
N GLU A 15 0.73 -11.56 -4.62
CA GLU A 15 -0.70 -11.84 -4.75
C GLU A 15 -1.35 -10.94 -5.82
N ALA A 16 -1.00 -9.65 -5.84
CA ALA A 16 -1.46 -8.71 -6.86
C ALA A 16 -0.97 -9.09 -8.27
N GLU A 17 0.29 -9.52 -8.39
CA GLU A 17 0.88 -9.99 -9.65
C GLU A 17 0.17 -11.25 -10.17
N ALA A 18 -0.23 -12.16 -9.28
CA ALA A 18 -1.04 -13.33 -9.64
C ALA A 18 -2.45 -12.97 -10.15
N LEU A 19 -2.96 -11.79 -9.78
CA LEU A 19 -4.21 -11.23 -10.30
C LEU A 19 -4.01 -10.39 -11.58
N GLY A 20 -2.80 -10.33 -12.11
CA GLY A 20 -2.44 -9.53 -13.29
C GLY A 20 -2.18 -8.05 -13.00
N VAL A 21 -2.08 -7.66 -11.73
CA VAL A 21 -1.77 -6.28 -11.33
C VAL A 21 -0.26 -6.10 -11.19
N ARG A 22 0.31 -5.19 -11.98
CA ARG A 22 1.75 -4.94 -11.95
C ARG A 22 2.10 -3.90 -10.89
N ILE A 23 2.72 -4.34 -9.81
CA ILE A 23 3.32 -3.48 -8.78
C ILE A 23 4.84 -3.45 -8.95
N ARG A 24 5.45 -2.25 -8.83
CA ARG A 24 6.91 -2.07 -8.94
C ARG A 24 7.66 -2.95 -7.90
N PRO A 25 8.87 -3.42 -8.21
CA PRO A 25 9.69 -4.15 -7.25
C PRO A 25 9.99 -3.33 -6.00
N ILE A 26 10.06 -4.02 -4.86
CA ILE A 26 10.39 -3.39 -3.57
C ILE A 26 11.92 -3.27 -3.47
N GLU A 27 12.39 -2.06 -3.17
CA GLU A 27 13.80 -1.75 -3.02
C GLU A 27 14.39 -2.32 -1.71
N ALA A 28 15.72 -2.25 -1.56
CA ALA A 28 16.38 -2.71 -0.33
C ALA A 28 15.84 -2.01 0.92
N ASP A 29 15.60 -0.70 0.81
CA ASP A 29 14.92 0.14 1.81
C ASP A 29 13.43 0.29 1.46
N ALA A 30 12.66 -0.72 1.85
CA ALA A 30 11.22 -0.77 1.59
C ALA A 30 10.46 0.37 2.29
N LEU A 31 10.90 0.80 3.47
CA LEU A 31 10.18 1.82 4.22
C LEU A 31 10.38 3.20 3.61
N ALA A 32 11.62 3.56 3.25
CA ALA A 32 11.89 4.81 2.54
C ALA A 32 11.14 4.87 1.20
N GLN A 33 11.10 3.76 0.47
CA GLN A 33 10.35 3.65 -0.78
C GLN A 33 8.84 3.86 -0.55
N ALA A 34 8.25 3.19 0.43
CA ALA A 34 6.83 3.32 0.78
C ALA A 34 6.47 4.75 1.18
N ARG A 35 7.27 5.36 2.06
CA ARG A 35 7.11 6.76 2.49
C ARG A 35 7.15 7.72 1.30
N ARG A 36 8.11 7.53 0.39
CA ARG A 36 8.21 8.35 -0.82
C ARG A 36 6.97 8.24 -1.72
N ILE A 37 6.39 7.04 -1.83
CA ILE A 37 5.16 6.82 -2.61
C ILE A 37 3.98 7.51 -1.93
N LEU A 38 3.79 7.29 -0.62
CA LEU A 38 2.66 7.82 0.14
C LEU A 38 2.74 9.32 0.42
N SER A 39 3.93 9.92 0.35
CA SER A 39 4.11 11.38 0.36
C SER A 39 3.79 12.02 -1.00
N GLY A 40 3.57 11.23 -2.05
CA GLY A 40 3.05 11.71 -3.32
C GLY A 40 1.56 12.02 -3.24
N HIS A 41 1.06 12.79 -4.21
CA HIS A 41 -0.38 13.07 -4.34
C HIS A 41 -1.15 12.00 -5.12
N ARG A 42 -0.48 10.91 -5.50
CA ARG A 42 -1.05 9.87 -6.37
C ARG A 42 -1.04 8.54 -5.62
N PRO A 43 -2.04 7.68 -5.85
CA PRO A 43 -2.04 6.32 -5.33
C PRO A 43 -0.83 5.52 -5.80
N SER A 44 -0.50 4.49 -5.03
CA SER A 44 0.56 3.53 -5.34
C SER A 44 0.30 2.75 -6.63
N ASP A 45 1.35 2.15 -7.18
CA ASP A 45 1.22 1.39 -8.42
C ASP A 45 0.25 0.22 -8.25
N GLY A 46 -0.64 0.07 -9.24
CA GLY A 46 -1.65 -0.97 -9.21
C GLY A 46 -2.87 -0.67 -8.34
N PHE A 47 -2.90 0.46 -7.61
CA PHE A 47 -4.04 0.82 -6.75
C PHE A 47 -5.38 0.78 -7.48
N HIS A 48 -5.52 1.52 -8.59
CA HIS A 48 -6.77 1.52 -9.37
C HIS A 48 -7.11 0.19 -10.04
N GLN A 49 -6.12 -0.68 -10.25
CA GLN A 49 -6.37 -2.03 -10.76
C GLN A 49 -6.87 -2.95 -9.64
N LEU A 50 -6.28 -2.84 -8.45
CA LEU A 50 -6.75 -3.53 -7.24
C LEU A 50 -8.15 -3.06 -6.82
N GLU A 51 -8.43 -1.77 -6.94
CA GLU A 51 -9.76 -1.17 -6.75
C GLU A 51 -10.81 -1.86 -7.62
N LYS A 52 -10.57 -1.96 -8.93
CA LYS A 52 -11.48 -2.63 -9.88
C LYS A 52 -11.66 -4.11 -9.58
N LEU A 53 -10.69 -4.74 -8.94
CA LEU A 53 -10.74 -6.16 -8.53
C LEU A 53 -11.33 -6.35 -7.13
N GLY A 54 -11.64 -5.28 -6.39
CA GLY A 54 -12.05 -5.35 -4.98
C GLY A 54 -10.95 -5.89 -4.06
N ARG A 55 -9.68 -5.75 -4.47
CA ARG A 55 -8.50 -6.29 -3.76
C ARG A 55 -7.57 -5.20 -3.23
N LEU A 56 -8.15 -4.08 -2.78
CA LEU A 56 -7.41 -3.00 -2.15
C LEU A 56 -6.70 -3.43 -0.86
N ASP A 57 -7.05 -4.57 -0.28
CA ASP A 57 -6.31 -5.23 0.82
C ASP A 57 -4.84 -5.53 0.46
N LEU A 58 -4.53 -5.65 -0.84
CA LEU A 58 -3.18 -5.87 -1.35
C LEU A 58 -2.42 -4.58 -1.67
N SER A 59 -3.06 -3.41 -1.50
CA SER A 59 -2.44 -2.12 -1.79
C SER A 59 -1.43 -1.70 -0.73
N LEU A 60 -0.52 -0.79 -1.09
CA LEU A 60 0.40 -0.19 -0.13
C LEU A 60 -0.35 0.64 0.92
N GLU A 61 -1.40 1.33 0.50
CA GLU A 61 -2.25 2.17 1.33
C GLU A 61 -2.91 1.34 2.44
N ALA A 62 -3.47 0.17 2.09
CA ALA A 62 -4.07 -0.74 3.07
C ALA A 62 -3.04 -1.26 4.09
N LEU A 63 -1.81 -1.53 3.64
CA LEU A 63 -0.71 -1.88 4.55
C LEU A 63 -0.33 -0.71 5.45
N ALA A 64 -0.30 0.52 4.93
CA ALA A 64 0.07 1.72 5.69
C ALA A 64 -0.94 2.07 6.77
N VAL A 65 -2.24 1.95 6.51
CA VAL A 65 -3.30 2.21 7.53
C VAL A 65 -3.53 1.02 8.47
N SER A 66 -2.92 -0.13 8.18
CA SER A 66 -3.04 -1.31 9.04
C SER A 66 -2.47 -1.01 10.43
N ARG A 67 -3.21 -1.36 11.49
CA ARG A 67 -2.77 -1.23 12.90
C ARG A 67 -1.38 -1.83 13.16
N ARG A 68 -0.95 -2.78 12.34
CA ARG A 68 0.35 -3.46 12.44
C ARG A 68 1.53 -2.59 11.96
N PHE A 69 1.30 -1.66 11.04
CA PHE A 69 2.35 -0.90 10.36
C PHE A 69 2.12 0.62 10.36
N THR A 70 0.94 1.11 10.74
CA THR A 70 0.61 2.54 10.81
C THR A 70 1.64 3.37 11.58
N ALA A 71 2.23 2.81 12.65
CA ALA A 71 3.28 3.48 13.42
C ALA A 71 4.62 3.67 12.66
N LEU A 72 4.77 3.10 11.46
CA LEU A 72 5.94 3.31 10.59
C LEU A 72 5.78 4.53 9.68
N PHE A 73 4.58 5.07 9.55
CA PHE A 73 4.25 6.20 8.70
C PHE A 73 3.91 7.42 9.55
N ASP A 74 4.12 8.61 9.00
CA ASP A 74 3.64 9.83 9.66
C ASP A 74 2.13 10.01 9.44
N ASP A 75 1.52 10.88 10.25
CA ASP A 75 0.07 11.12 10.22
C ASP A 75 -0.40 11.62 8.84
N THR A 76 0.44 12.38 8.13
CA THR A 76 0.10 12.88 6.78
C THR A 76 0.03 11.74 5.77
N GLN A 77 1.02 10.85 5.77
CA GLN A 77 1.04 9.66 4.92
C GLN A 77 -0.10 8.70 5.25
N ALA A 78 -0.35 8.46 6.54
CA ALA A 78 -1.42 7.58 6.99
C ALA A 78 -2.81 8.14 6.63
N ASN A 79 -3.03 9.44 6.84
CA ASN A 79 -4.29 10.09 6.46
C ASN A 79 -4.50 10.09 4.95
N HIS A 80 -3.48 10.40 4.16
CA HIS A 80 -3.60 10.35 2.70
C HIS A 80 -3.94 8.95 2.19
N ALA A 81 -3.27 7.91 2.72
CA ALA A 81 -3.59 6.52 2.41
C ALA A 81 -5.04 6.16 2.81
N LEU A 82 -5.49 6.65 3.96
CA LEU A 82 -6.85 6.42 4.45
C LEU A 82 -7.90 7.09 3.54
N GLU A 83 -7.68 8.34 3.16
CA GLU A 83 -8.55 9.09 2.24
C GLU A 83 -8.73 8.36 0.92
N LEU A 84 -7.62 7.91 0.29
CA LEU A 84 -7.67 7.14 -0.95
C LEU A 84 -8.49 5.86 -0.81
N LEU A 85 -8.31 5.12 0.28
CA LEU A 85 -9.06 3.90 0.56
C LEU A 85 -10.55 4.16 0.79
N MET A 86 -10.89 5.26 1.46
CA MET A 86 -12.27 5.67 1.68
C MET A 86 -12.95 6.08 0.37
N GLU A 87 -12.29 6.89 -0.46
CA GLU A 87 -12.79 7.28 -1.78
C GLU A 87 -13.01 6.06 -2.69
N ALA A 88 -12.14 5.07 -2.60
CA ALA A 88 -12.23 3.82 -3.35
C ALA A 88 -13.23 2.80 -2.74
N GLY A 89 -13.94 3.15 -1.65
CA GLY A 89 -14.96 2.32 -1.03
C GLY A 89 -14.44 1.11 -0.26
N TYR A 90 -13.17 1.10 0.15
CA TYR A 90 -12.55 -0.04 0.83
C TYR A 90 -13.16 -0.37 2.20
N PHE A 91 -13.68 0.64 2.91
CA PHE A 91 -14.30 0.50 4.23
C PHE A 91 -15.85 0.49 4.18
N GLY A 92 -16.43 0.46 2.97
CA GLY A 92 -17.87 0.46 2.75
C GLY A 92 -18.53 -0.90 2.94
#